data_AF-A0A179V3T3-F1
#
_entry.id   AF-A0A179V3T3-F1
#
_cell.length_a   1.000
_cell.length_b   1.000
_cell.length_c   1.000
_cell.angle_alpha   90.00
_cell.angle_beta   90.00
_cell.angle_gamma   90.00
#
_symmetry.space_group_name_H-M   'P 1'
#
loop_
_entity.id
_entity.type
_entity.pdbx_description
1 polymer ?
#
loop_
_entity_poly.entity_id
_entity_poly.type
_entity_poly.pdbx_seq_one_letter_code
_entity_poly.pdbx_strand_id
1 'polypeptide(L)'
;MPSDNLTIVQEMFERYVDGDADAWWGRVHEDFEFHLSGAFVEDNIVVGVPAYQAYAGRAADAWPDLEYIDPVFQAAPGGEVLFTVTLSGGVGTDNRVLHRVAYVMVVKGEHLYRMFEHINPAAAKRAVGLAS
;
A
#
# COMPACT_ATOMS: atom_id res chain seq x y z
N MET A 1 -15.75 13.98 -10.45
CA MET A 1 -14.36 13.91 -10.95
C MET A 1 -13.57 13.03 -9.99
N PRO A 2 -12.53 12.30 -10.44
CA PRO A 2 -11.60 11.65 -9.51
C PRO A 2 -11.02 12.71 -8.57
N SER A 3 -10.83 12.40 -7.28
CA SER A 3 -10.07 13.28 -6.39
C SER A 3 -8.61 13.31 -6.84
N ASP A 4 -7.92 14.44 -6.71
CA ASP A 4 -6.50 14.57 -7.07
C ASP A 4 -5.64 13.50 -6.38
N ASN A 5 -5.96 13.16 -5.12
CA ASN A 5 -5.30 12.10 -4.36
C ASN A 5 -5.40 10.71 -5.03
N LEU A 6 -6.52 10.40 -5.68
CA LEU A 6 -6.73 9.12 -6.37
C LEU A 6 -5.79 9.01 -7.56
N THR A 7 -5.69 10.06 -8.37
CA THR A 7 -4.77 10.15 -9.50
C THR A 7 -3.32 10.01 -9.03
N ILE A 8 -2.93 10.73 -7.98
CA ILE A 8 -1.58 10.65 -7.40
C ILE A 8 -1.22 9.22 -7.02
N VAL A 9 -2.10 8.53 -6.28
CA VAL A 9 -1.88 7.15 -5.83
C VAL A 9 -1.82 6.17 -7.00
N GLN A 10 -2.68 6.32 -8.01
CA GLN A 10 -2.67 5.47 -9.20
C GLN A 10 -1.35 5.62 -9.98
N GLU A 11 -0.92 6.85 -10.25
CA GLU A 11 0.36 7.13 -10.92
C GLU A 11 1.57 6.60 -10.13
N MET A 12 1.52 6.70 -8.80
CA MET A 12 2.55 6.13 -7.94
C MET A 12 2.61 4.61 -8.11
N PHE A 13 1.46 3.91 -8.03
CA PHE A 13 1.41 2.47 -8.18
C PHE A 13 1.88 1.99 -9.56
N GLU A 14 1.51 2.69 -10.64
CA GLU A 14 1.99 2.39 -11.99
C GLU A 14 3.52 2.43 -12.08
N ARG A 15 4.15 3.49 -11.55
CA ARG A 15 5.62 3.61 -11.51
C ARG A 15 6.27 2.50 -10.69
N TYR A 16 5.66 2.11 -9.56
CA TYR A 16 6.15 1.02 -8.74
C TYR A 16 6.13 -0.31 -9.48
N VAL A 17 5.04 -0.63 -10.18
CA VAL A 17 4.91 -1.86 -10.98
C VAL A 17 5.84 -1.87 -12.20
N ASP A 18 6.08 -0.70 -12.81
CA ASP A 18 7.02 -0.53 -13.91
C ASP A 18 8.51 -0.60 -13.47
N GLY A 19 8.77 -0.73 -12.17
CA GLY A 19 10.12 -0.80 -11.60
C GLY A 19 10.86 0.55 -11.54
N ASP A 20 10.14 1.67 -11.71
CA ASP A 20 10.69 3.03 -11.54
C ASP A 20 10.69 3.40 -10.06
N ALA A 21 11.60 2.76 -9.32
CA ALA A 21 11.74 2.93 -7.88
C ALA A 21 12.04 4.39 -7.49
N ASP A 22 12.88 5.09 -8.26
CA ASP A 22 13.26 6.47 -7.97
C ASP A 22 12.05 7.41 -8.05
N ALA A 23 11.19 7.23 -9.06
CA ALA A 23 9.99 8.03 -9.16
C ALA A 23 8.92 7.68 -8.11
N TRP A 24 8.85 6.42 -7.67
CA TRP A 24 8.02 6.03 -6.53
C TRP A 24 8.50 6.72 -5.25
N TRP A 25 9.80 6.60 -4.91
CA TRP A 25 10.36 7.17 -3.68
C TRP A 25 10.31 8.69 -3.65
N GLY A 26 10.44 9.35 -4.82
CA GLY A 26 10.30 10.80 -4.95
C GLY A 26 8.91 11.35 -4.62
N ARG A 27 7.89 10.50 -4.48
CA ARG A 27 6.52 10.89 -4.09
C ARG A 27 6.12 10.42 -2.70
N VAL A 28 7.04 9.90 -1.89
CA VAL A 28 6.80 9.56 -0.49
C VAL A 28 7.23 10.74 0.39
N HIS A 29 6.36 11.16 1.33
CA HIS A 29 6.65 12.27 2.24
C HIS A 29 7.82 11.89 3.19
N GLU A 30 8.65 12.85 3.59
CA GLU A 30 9.80 12.58 4.47
C GLU A 30 9.38 11.96 5.82
N ASP A 31 8.32 12.50 6.42
CA ASP A 31 7.66 11.98 7.63
C ASP A 31 6.65 10.84 7.36
N PHE A 32 6.82 10.06 6.28
CA PHE A 32 5.88 9.00 5.93
C PHE A 32 5.73 7.96 7.06
N GLU A 33 4.52 7.46 7.27
CA GLU A 33 4.24 6.37 8.20
C GLU A 33 3.53 5.22 7.47
N PHE A 34 4.07 4.01 7.58
CA PHE A 34 3.39 2.78 7.18
C PHE A 34 2.98 1.97 8.40
N HIS A 35 1.66 1.90 8.61
CA HIS A 35 1.01 1.17 9.68
C HIS A 35 0.66 -0.22 9.16
N LEU A 36 1.48 -1.20 9.52
CA LEU A 36 1.31 -2.60 9.20
C LEU A 36 0.14 -3.19 9.97
N SER A 37 -0.52 -4.19 9.38
CA SER A 37 -1.55 -4.91 10.09
C SER A 37 -0.93 -5.70 11.26
N GLY A 38 -1.48 -5.55 12.47
CA GLY A 38 -0.93 -6.14 13.71
C GLY A 38 -0.93 -7.67 13.78
N ALA A 39 -1.20 -8.36 12.67
CA ALA A 39 -0.98 -9.79 12.55
C ALA A 39 0.51 -10.15 12.43
N PHE A 40 1.41 -9.18 12.21
CA PHE A 40 2.80 -9.45 11.83
C PHE A 40 3.89 -9.09 12.87
N VAL A 41 3.79 -8.04 13.72
CA VAL A 41 4.84 -7.71 14.74
C VAL A 41 4.28 -6.86 15.93
N GLU A 42 4.99 -6.78 17.07
CA GLU A 42 4.67 -5.91 18.22
C GLU A 42 4.84 -4.39 17.94
N ASP A 43 5.72 -4.01 17.00
CA ASP A 43 5.89 -2.63 16.53
C ASP A 43 5.39 -2.49 15.09
N ASN A 44 4.15 -2.04 14.92
CA ASN A 44 3.43 -2.07 13.63
C ASN A 44 3.57 -0.80 12.79
N ILE A 45 4.55 0.07 13.07
CA ILE A 45 4.68 1.36 12.37
C ILE A 45 6.11 1.53 11.86
N VAL A 46 6.25 1.65 10.54
CA VAL A 46 7.50 1.99 9.86
C VAL A 46 7.49 3.49 9.58
N VAL A 47 8.44 4.24 10.14
CA VAL A 47 8.48 5.71 10.06
C VAL A 47 9.67 6.17 9.22
N GLY A 48 9.39 7.02 8.24
CA GLY A 48 10.35 7.63 7.35
C GLY A 48 10.70 6.79 6.13
N VAL A 49 11.10 7.48 5.05
CA VAL A 49 11.46 6.86 3.76
C VAL A 49 12.54 5.78 3.90
N PRO A 50 13.67 5.98 4.64
CA PRO A 50 14.70 4.94 4.73
C PRO A 50 14.22 3.64 5.38
N ALA A 51 13.37 3.75 6.42
CA ALA A 51 12.82 2.57 7.09
C ALA A 51 11.83 1.83 6.19
N TYR A 52 11.03 2.58 5.42
CA TYR A 52 10.10 2.00 4.47
C TYR A 52 10.80 1.32 3.29
N GLN A 53 11.88 1.91 2.75
CA GLN A 53 12.72 1.26 1.75
C GLN A 53 13.34 -0.04 2.27
N ALA A 54 13.86 -0.03 3.51
CA ALA A 54 14.41 -1.24 4.12
C ALA A 54 13.35 -2.32 4.34
N TYR A 55 12.12 -1.94 4.71
CA TYR A 55 10.99 -2.86 4.77
C TYR A 55 10.65 -3.44 3.39
N ALA A 56 10.50 -2.58 2.37
CA ALA A 56 10.16 -2.99 1.01
C ALA A 56 11.20 -3.95 0.41
N GLY A 57 12.49 -3.70 0.67
CA GLY A 57 13.57 -4.61 0.27
C GLY A 57 13.44 -5.99 0.91
N ARG A 58 13.21 -6.06 2.23
CA ARG A 58 12.98 -7.35 2.91
C ARG A 58 11.73 -8.07 2.39
N ALA A 59 10.68 -7.34 2.06
CA ALA A 59 9.46 -7.90 1.49
C ALA A 59 9.72 -8.48 0.08
N ALA A 60 10.46 -7.76 -0.77
CA ALA A 60 10.85 -8.22 -2.11
C ALA A 60 11.77 -9.45 -2.05
N ASP A 61 12.73 -9.48 -1.13
CA ASP A 61 13.61 -10.64 -0.92
C ASP A 61 12.82 -11.88 -0.44
N ALA A 62 11.82 -11.67 0.41
CA ALA A 62 10.97 -12.74 0.93
C ALA A 62 9.92 -13.23 -0.09
N TRP A 63 9.52 -12.37 -1.04
CA TRP A 63 8.52 -12.64 -2.07
C TRP A 63 9.03 -12.21 -3.46
N PRO A 64 10.05 -12.90 -4.01
CA PRO A 64 10.69 -12.50 -5.27
C PRO A 64 9.76 -12.65 -6.49
N ASP A 65 8.67 -13.41 -6.35
CA ASP A 65 7.66 -13.69 -7.37
C ASP A 65 6.30 -13.04 -7.06
N LEU A 66 6.31 -11.98 -6.22
CA LEU A 66 5.13 -11.23 -5.82
C LEU A 66 4.46 -10.57 -7.02
N GLU A 67 3.19 -10.87 -7.20
CA GLU A 67 2.31 -10.27 -8.21
C GLU A 67 1.15 -9.54 -7.54
N TYR A 68 0.78 -8.41 -8.14
CA TYR A 68 -0.40 -7.62 -7.76
C TYR A 68 -1.53 -7.92 -8.74
N ILE A 69 -2.55 -8.65 -8.28
CA ILE A 69 -3.69 -9.10 -9.09
C ILE A 69 -4.92 -8.26 -8.76
N ASP A 70 -5.61 -7.83 -9.82
CA ASP A 70 -6.85 -7.03 -9.76
C ASP A 70 -6.76 -5.81 -8.82
N PRO A 71 -5.81 -4.89 -9.03
CA PRO A 71 -5.72 -3.67 -8.23
C PRO A 71 -6.97 -2.81 -8.43
N VAL A 72 -7.60 -2.42 -7.32
CA VAL A 72 -8.79 -1.55 -7.30
C VAL A 72 -8.53 -0.34 -6.43
N PHE A 73 -8.73 0.85 -6.98
CA PHE A 73 -8.61 2.12 -6.27
C PHE A 73 -9.96 2.80 -6.13
N GLN A 74 -10.24 3.33 -4.95
CA GLN A 74 -11.48 4.05 -4.66
C GLN A 74 -11.17 5.32 -3.85
N ALA A 75 -11.68 6.46 -4.29
CA ALA A 75 -11.65 7.68 -3.48
C ALA A 75 -12.64 7.56 -2.32
N ALA A 76 -12.19 7.89 -1.10
CA ALA A 76 -13.03 7.95 0.08
C ALA A 76 -13.61 9.36 0.30
N PRO A 77 -14.76 9.50 0.99
CA PRO A 77 -15.35 10.81 1.30
C PRO A 77 -14.44 11.73 2.13
N GLY A 78 -13.55 11.15 2.96
CA GLY A 78 -12.58 11.89 3.78
C GLY A 78 -11.36 12.40 3.01
N GLY A 79 -11.22 12.04 1.73
CA GLY A 79 -10.08 12.39 0.89
C GLY A 79 -8.97 11.34 0.86
N GLU A 80 -9.07 10.27 1.64
CA GLU A 80 -8.17 9.11 1.54
C GLU A 80 -8.42 8.32 0.24
N VAL A 81 -7.46 7.48 -0.12
CA VAL A 81 -7.60 6.51 -1.20
C VAL A 81 -7.59 5.11 -0.60
N LEU A 82 -8.62 4.34 -0.88
CA LEU A 82 -8.64 2.91 -0.59
C LEU A 82 -8.07 2.16 -1.81
N PHE A 83 -6.95 1.48 -1.62
CA PHE A 83 -6.37 0.55 -2.58
C PHE A 83 -6.62 -0.88 -2.11
N THR A 84 -7.31 -1.70 -2.90
CA THR A 84 -7.52 -3.13 -2.61
C THR A 84 -6.83 -3.97 -3.68
N VAL A 85 -6.11 -5.02 -3.29
CA VAL A 85 -5.38 -5.87 -4.23
C VAL A 85 -5.31 -7.30 -3.71
N THR A 86 -5.20 -8.25 -4.63
CA THR A 86 -4.85 -9.64 -4.32
C THR A 86 -3.36 -9.82 -4.59
N LEU A 87 -2.61 -10.14 -3.55
CA LEU A 87 -1.20 -10.49 -3.64
C LEU A 87 -1.07 -11.98 -3.94
N SER A 88 -0.20 -12.34 -4.88
CA SER A 88 0.11 -13.71 -5.25
C SER A 88 1.62 -13.91 -5.21
N GLY A 89 2.11 -14.87 -4.43
CA GLY A 89 3.54 -15.17 -4.34
C GLY A 89 3.82 -16.31 -3.36
N GLY A 90 5.05 -16.82 -3.37
CA GLY A 90 5.47 -17.95 -2.53
C GLY A 90 6.63 -17.58 -1.61
N VAL A 91 6.46 -17.76 -0.30
CA VAL A 91 7.60 -17.64 0.65
C VAL A 91 8.33 -18.98 0.68
N GLY A 92 9.42 -19.10 -0.09
CA GLY A 92 10.35 -20.24 0.01
C GLY A 92 9.75 -21.63 -0.23
N THR A 93 8.60 -21.71 -0.92
CA THR A 93 7.94 -22.97 -1.30
C THR A 93 7.40 -22.86 -2.73
N ASP A 94 7.18 -24.01 -3.39
CA ASP A 94 6.55 -24.06 -4.72
C ASP A 94 5.05 -23.67 -4.69
N ASN A 95 4.48 -23.43 -3.51
CA ASN A 95 3.07 -23.07 -3.35
C ASN A 95 2.91 -21.55 -3.34
N ARG A 96 2.17 -21.01 -4.32
CA ARG A 96 1.74 -19.62 -4.32
C ARG A 96 0.55 -19.44 -3.39
N VAL A 97 0.61 -18.43 -2.54
CA VAL A 97 -0.48 -18.02 -1.66
C VAL A 97 -1.18 -16.83 -2.28
N LEU A 98 -2.52 -16.85 -2.24
CA LEU A 98 -3.34 -15.70 -2.59
C LEU A 98 -3.79 -14.99 -1.32
N HIS A 99 -3.43 -13.73 -1.19
CA HIS A 99 -3.77 -12.92 -0.03
C HIS A 99 -4.41 -11.60 -0.45
N ARG A 100 -5.66 -11.37 -0.06
CA ARG A 100 -6.35 -10.12 -0.36
C ARG A 100 -6.14 -9.12 0.75
N VAL A 101 -5.58 -7.97 0.40
CA VAL A 101 -5.28 -6.87 1.34
C VAL A 101 -5.93 -5.59 0.88
N ALA A 102 -6.06 -4.65 1.81
CA ALA A 102 -6.42 -3.27 1.51
C ALA A 102 -5.46 -2.31 2.19
N TYR A 103 -5.13 -1.23 1.50
CA TYR A 103 -4.34 -0.11 1.98
C TYR A 103 -5.21 1.14 1.99
N VAL A 104 -5.28 1.81 3.15
CA VAL A 104 -5.82 3.17 3.23
C VAL A 104 -4.65 4.13 3.10
N MET A 105 -4.67 4.97 2.08
CA MET A 105 -3.59 5.88 1.73
C MET A 105 -4.01 7.32 1.94
N VAL A 106 -3.19 8.07 2.66
CA VAL A 106 -3.38 9.50 2.95
C VAL A 106 -2.33 10.29 2.20
N VAL A 107 -2.77 11.25 1.39
CA VAL A 107 -1.90 12.14 0.62
C VAL A 107 -1.85 13.51 1.31
N LYS A 108 -0.66 14.11 1.37
CA LYS A 108 -0.42 15.47 1.89
C LYS A 108 0.30 16.28 0.82
N GLY A 109 -0.42 17.20 0.18
CA GLY A 109 0.08 17.86 -1.04
C GLY A 109 0.17 16.84 -2.17
N GLU A 110 1.36 16.65 -2.74
CA GLU A 110 1.62 15.68 -3.81
C GLU A 110 2.27 14.38 -3.32
N HIS A 111 2.41 14.21 -2.00
CA HIS A 111 3.16 13.11 -1.42
C HIS A 111 2.28 12.14 -0.62
N LEU A 112 2.56 10.84 -0.74
CA LEU A 112 2.02 9.83 0.15
C LEU A 112 2.56 10.05 1.58
N TYR A 113 1.68 10.33 2.52
CA TYR A 113 2.02 10.69 3.90
C TYR A 113 1.77 9.56 4.89
N ARG A 114 0.65 8.84 4.77
CA ARG A 114 0.38 7.66 5.60
C ARG A 114 -0.20 6.53 4.77
N MET A 115 0.12 5.31 5.17
CA MET A 115 -0.47 4.10 4.64
C MET A 115 -0.87 3.17 5.79
N PHE A 116 -2.07 2.62 5.74
CA PHE A 116 -2.56 1.66 6.72
C PHE A 116 -2.94 0.36 6.03
N GLU A 117 -2.29 -0.74 6.40
CA GLU A 117 -2.61 -2.06 5.88
C GLU A 117 -3.75 -2.72 6.66
N HIS A 118 -4.65 -3.35 5.92
CA HIS A 118 -5.74 -4.15 6.44
C HIS A 118 -5.82 -5.50 5.71
N ILE A 119 -5.64 -6.59 6.46
CA ILE A 119 -5.89 -7.97 5.97
C ILE A 119 -7.37 -8.20 5.66
N ASN A 120 -8.27 -7.40 6.25
CA ASN A 120 -9.70 -7.46 5.97
C ASN A 120 -10.16 -6.22 5.18
N PRO A 121 -10.33 -6.31 3.85
CA PRO A 121 -10.80 -5.20 3.03
C PRO A 121 -12.14 -4.59 3.47
N ALA A 122 -13.03 -5.39 4.09
CA ALA A 122 -14.29 -4.86 4.61
C ALA A 122 -14.07 -3.96 5.83
N ALA A 123 -13.05 -4.23 6.65
CA ALA A 123 -12.67 -3.36 7.75
C ALA A 123 -12.10 -2.03 7.24
N ALA A 124 -11.24 -2.08 6.21
CA ALA A 124 -10.71 -0.87 5.56
C ALA A 124 -11.84 0.00 4.98
N LYS A 125 -12.80 -0.60 4.26
CA LYS A 125 -13.96 0.11 3.71
C LYS A 125 -14.78 0.83 4.78
N ARG A 126 -15.01 0.20 5.94
CA ARG A 126 -15.69 0.84 7.07
C ARG A 126 -14.87 1.99 7.66
N ALA A 127 -13.55 1.82 7.78
CA ALA A 127 -12.66 2.84 8.34
C ALA A 127 -12.68 4.15 7.54
N VAL A 128 -12.88 4.06 6.22
CA VAL A 128 -12.94 5.22 5.32
C VAL A 128 -14.36 5.62 4.91
N GLY A 129 -15.40 5.06 5.55
CA GLY A 129 -16.80 5.44 5.27
C GLY A 129 -17.36 5.00 3.92
N LEU A 130 -16.80 3.95 3.31
CA LEU A 130 -17.27 3.38 2.03
C LEU A 130 -18.24 2.20 2.19
N ALA A 131 -18.47 1.72 3.41
CA ALA A 131 -19.44 0.68 3.71
C ALA A 131 -20.54 1.24 4.60
N SER A 132 -21.79 1.06 4.16
CA SER A 132 -23.02 1.34 4.90
C SER A 132 -23.30 0.30 5.97
#